data_AF-A0A6G1FAQ5-F1
#
_entry.id   AF-A0A6G1FAQ5-F1
#
_cell.length_a   1.000
_cell.length_b   1.000
_cell.length_c   1.000
_cell.angle_alpha   90.00
_cell.angle_beta   90.00
_cell.angle_gamma   90.00
#
_symmetry.space_group_name_H-M   'P 1'
#
loop_
_entity.id
_entity.type
_entity.pdbx_description
1 polymer ?
#
loop_
_entity_poly.entity_id
_entity_poly.type
_entity_poly.pdbx_seq_one_letter_code
_entity_poly.pdbx_strand_id
1 'polypeptide(L)'
;MAGFGQTLGWIALHSDTPDGFNEQLRRLMWCLCYLSRLVYRGQKYEFGESEEWEVEVWIHPCTSSEPKYLFKTRYHRDTPKGAIQDATHEAFVQLHTHHREELRKT
;
A
#
# COMPACT_ATOMS: atom_id res chain seq x y z
N MET A 1 18.15 -20.70 -20.17
CA MET A 1 16.98 -20.09 -20.82
C MET A 1 16.51 -18.98 -19.91
N ALA A 2 16.66 -17.71 -20.32
CA ALA A 2 16.19 -16.58 -19.53
C ALA A 2 14.68 -16.47 -19.72
N GLY A 3 13.90 -16.85 -18.71
CA GLY A 3 12.47 -16.57 -18.68
C GLY A 3 12.30 -15.07 -18.54
N PHE A 4 11.93 -14.40 -19.64
CA PHE A 4 11.49 -13.01 -19.58
C PHE A 4 10.20 -12.98 -18.77
N GLY A 5 10.27 -12.44 -17.56
CA GLY A 5 9.08 -12.25 -16.77
C GLY A 5 8.18 -11.23 -17.45
N GLN A 6 7.00 -11.68 -17.86
CA GLN A 6 6.00 -10.79 -18.45
C GLN A 6 5.38 -9.97 -17.31
N THR A 7 5.34 -8.65 -17.49
CA THR A 7 4.65 -7.74 -16.58
C THR A 7 3.29 -7.42 -17.17
N LEU A 8 2.21 -7.77 -16.45
CA LEU A 8 0.84 -7.60 -16.94
C LEU A 8 0.29 -6.17 -16.72
N GLY A 9 1.16 -5.20 -16.47
CA GLY A 9 0.78 -3.82 -16.14
C GLY A 9 0.19 -3.68 -14.74
N TRP A 10 -0.02 -2.43 -14.33
CA TRP A 10 -0.61 -2.10 -13.03
C TRP A 10 -2.13 -2.30 -13.05
N ILE A 11 -2.64 -3.17 -12.18
CA ILE A 11 -4.07 -3.40 -11.98
C ILE A 11 -4.55 -2.75 -10.68
N ALA A 12 -5.76 -2.19 -10.69
CA ALA A 12 -6.37 -1.71 -9.47
C ALA A 12 -6.73 -2.90 -8.58
N LEU A 13 -6.24 -2.89 -7.34
CA LEU A 13 -6.58 -3.91 -6.36
C LEU A 13 -7.61 -3.37 -5.36
N HIS A 14 -8.53 -4.23 -4.95
CA HIS A 14 -9.46 -3.96 -3.87
C HIS A 14 -9.05 -4.78 -2.66
N SER A 15 -8.79 -4.09 -1.55
CA SER A 15 -8.70 -4.73 -0.25
C SER A 15 -10.11 -4.84 0.30
N ASP A 16 -10.78 -5.95 -0.03
CA ASP A 16 -12.14 -6.26 0.44
C ASP A 16 -12.15 -6.73 1.91
N THR A 17 -10.98 -7.06 2.46
CA THR A 17 -10.85 -7.50 3.85
C THR A 17 -10.66 -6.31 4.78
N PRO A 18 -11.60 -6.04 5.71
CA PRO A 18 -11.43 -5.03 6.74
C PRO A 18 -10.35 -5.40 7.78
N ASP A 19 -9.83 -6.63 7.77
CA ASP A 19 -8.94 -7.12 8.81
C ASP A 19 -7.46 -6.71 8.65
N GLY A 20 -6.81 -6.40 9.78
CA GLY A 20 -5.35 -6.22 9.88
C GLY A 20 -4.86 -4.78 9.73
N PHE A 21 -3.75 -4.58 9.02
CA PHE A 21 -3.09 -3.27 8.86
C PHE A 21 -3.93 -2.24 8.09
N ASN A 22 -4.91 -2.67 7.29
CA ASN A 22 -5.77 -1.75 6.54
C ASN A 22 -6.64 -0.92 7.46
N GLU A 23 -7.26 -1.56 8.47
CA GLU A 23 -8.03 -0.83 9.47
C GLU A 23 -7.14 0.11 10.31
N GLN A 24 -5.94 -0.35 10.70
CA GLN A 24 -4.99 0.49 11.43
C GLN A 24 -4.56 1.72 10.61
N LEU A 25 -4.29 1.53 9.32
CA LEU A 25 -3.97 2.63 8.40
C LEU A 25 -5.15 3.60 8.24
N ARG A 26 -6.38 3.09 8.11
CA ARG A 26 -7.59 3.95 8.03
C ARG A 26 -7.80 4.76 9.31
N ARG A 27 -7.61 4.15 10.47
CA ARG A 27 -7.68 4.86 11.77
C ARG A 27 -6.61 5.94 11.87
N LEU A 28 -5.37 5.62 11.46
CA LEU A 28 -4.28 6.59 11.42
C LEU A 28 -4.60 7.77 10.48
N MET A 29 -5.08 7.49 9.28
CA MET A 29 -5.52 8.50 8.33
C MET A 29 -6.65 9.37 8.91
N TRP A 30 -7.59 8.77 9.65
CA TRP A 30 -8.63 9.52 10.34
C TRP A 30 -8.07 10.49 11.37
N CYS A 31 -7.11 10.06 12.21
CA CYS A 31 -6.44 10.93 13.18
C CYS A 31 -5.68 12.09 12.51
N LEU A 32 -5.14 11.85 11.31
CA LEU A 32 -4.45 12.86 10.50
C LEU A 32 -5.40 13.72 9.66
N CYS A 33 -6.73 13.54 9.78
CA CYS A 33 -7.74 14.19 8.96
C CYS A 33 -7.57 13.92 7.44
N TYR A 34 -6.92 12.82 7.08
CA TYR A 34 -6.79 12.33 5.71
C TYR A 34 -8.04 11.54 5.34
N LEU A 35 -9.16 12.23 5.13
CA LEU A 35 -10.46 11.63 4.78
C LEU A 35 -10.54 11.09 3.35
N SER A 36 -9.41 10.78 2.73
CA SER A 36 -9.36 10.45 1.32
C SER A 36 -9.36 8.96 1.03
N ARG A 37 -9.41 8.66 -0.26
CA ARG A 37 -9.39 7.32 -0.81
C ARG A 37 -7.98 6.74 -0.82
N LEU A 38 -7.82 5.61 -0.12
CA LEU A 38 -6.72 4.66 -0.35
C LEU A 38 -6.88 4.03 -1.73
N VAL A 39 -5.83 4.09 -2.54
CA VAL A 39 -5.80 3.42 -3.85
C VAL A 39 -4.68 2.38 -3.82
N TYR A 40 -5.06 1.12 -4.07
CA TYR A 40 -4.10 0.02 -4.21
C TYR A 40 -3.89 -0.27 -5.68
N ARG A 41 -2.63 -0.34 -6.10
CA ARG A 41 -2.24 -0.79 -7.43
C ARG A 41 -1.34 -2.00 -7.28
N GLY A 42 -1.70 -3.11 -7.91
CA GLY A 42 -0.88 -4.30 -7.96
C GLY A 42 -0.20 -4.44 -9.30
N GLN A 43 1.02 -4.94 -9.30
CA GLN A 43 1.68 -5.44 -10.48
C GLN A 43 1.99 -6.91 -10.28
N LYS A 44 1.54 -7.72 -11.23
CA LYS A 44 1.87 -9.14 -11.30
C LYS A 44 3.14 -9.32 -12.12
N TYR A 45 4.06 -10.09 -11.57
CA TYR A 45 5.30 -10.53 -12.18
C TYR A 45 5.22 -12.05 -12.34
N GLU A 46 5.48 -12.55 -13.54
CA GLU A 46 5.52 -13.98 -13.80
C GLU A 46 6.98 -14.42 -13.95
N PHE A 47 7.47 -15.30 -13.08
CA PHE A 47 8.83 -15.86 -13.14
C PHE A 47 8.75 -17.38 -13.34
N GLY A 48 8.70 -17.81 -14.60
CA GLY A 48 8.54 -19.23 -14.93
C GLY A 48 7.15 -19.74 -14.54
N GLU A 49 7.09 -20.67 -13.59
CA GLU A 49 5.82 -21.18 -13.02
C GLU A 49 5.38 -20.43 -11.75
N SER A 50 6.19 -19.48 -11.26
CA SER A 50 5.90 -18.70 -10.06
C SER A 50 5.26 -17.35 -10.40
N GLU A 51 4.25 -16.97 -9.63
CA GLU A 51 3.60 -15.66 -9.71
C GLU A 51 4.00 -14.82 -8.50
N GLU A 52 4.51 -13.63 -8.77
CA GLU A 52 4.95 -12.67 -7.77
C GLU A 52 4.13 -11.38 -7.88
N TRP A 53 3.85 -10.76 -6.74
CA TRP A 53 3.00 -9.60 -6.64
C TRP A 53 3.74 -8.46 -5.95
N GLU A 54 3.76 -7.31 -6.60
CA GLU A 54 4.14 -6.02 -6.02
C GLU A 54 2.86 -5.19 -5.85
N VAL A 55 2.75 -4.47 -4.74
CA VAL A 55 1.61 -3.58 -4.50
C VAL A 55 2.08 -2.21 -4.05
N GLU A 56 1.47 -1.19 -4.64
CA GLU A 56 1.58 0.20 -4.24
C GLU A 56 0.32 0.64 -3.50
N VAL A 57 0.50 1.31 -2.37
CA VAL A 57 -0.54 2.01 -1.63
C VAL A 57 -0.35 3.50 -1.84
N TRP A 58 -1.37 4.12 -2.41
CA TRP A 58 -1.42 5.56 -2.65
C TRP A 58 -2.37 6.21 -1.65
N ILE A 59 -1.83 7.16 -0.88
CA ILE A 59 -2.58 7.97 0.09
C ILE A 59 -2.59 9.41 -0.41
N HIS A 60 -3.78 9.98 -0.54
CA HIS A 60 -3.97 11.32 -1.07
C HIS A 60 -4.49 12.23 0.03
N PRO A 61 -3.70 13.02 0.75
CA PRO A 61 -4.24 13.93 1.76
C PRO A 61 -5.39 14.81 1.18
N CYS A 62 -6.42 15.09 1.97
CA CYS A 62 -7.55 15.95 1.52
C CYS A 62 -7.10 17.39 1.24
N THR A 63 -6.05 17.80 1.93
CA THR A 63 -5.36 19.08 1.83
C THR A 63 -4.38 19.03 0.67
N SER A 64 -4.69 19.79 -0.40
CA SER A 64 -3.86 19.88 -1.62
C SER A 64 -2.42 20.37 -1.39
N SER A 65 -2.09 20.84 -0.19
CA SER A 65 -0.75 21.27 0.22
C SER A 65 0.17 20.12 0.61
N GLU A 66 -0.38 18.94 0.92
CA GLU A 66 0.43 17.81 1.38
C GLU A 66 0.80 16.87 0.23
N PRO A 67 2.04 16.34 0.25
CA PRO A 67 2.49 15.43 -0.78
C PRO A 67 1.63 14.15 -0.79
N LYS A 68 1.33 13.65 -1.98
CA LYS A 68 0.74 12.31 -2.11
C LYS A 68 1.76 11.30 -1.60
N TYR A 69 1.35 10.44 -0.69
CA TYR A 69 2.22 9.37 -0.20
C TYR A 69 2.05 8.13 -1.06
N LEU A 70 3.19 7.54 -1.43
CA LEU A 70 3.26 6.31 -2.18
C LEU A 70 4.15 5.35 -1.42
N PHE A 71 3.58 4.20 -1.06
CA PHE A 71 4.30 3.13 -0.38
C PHE A 71 4.22 1.87 -1.21
N LYS A 72 5.32 1.12 -1.30
CA LYS A 72 5.38 -0.14 -2.04
C LYS A 72 5.66 -1.29 -1.09
N THR A 73 5.31 -2.50 -1.51
CA THR A 73 5.83 -3.72 -0.88
C THR A 73 7.35 -3.72 -0.85
N ARG A 74 7.96 -4.14 0.27
CA ARG A 74 9.43 -4.25 0.34
C ARG A 74 9.95 -5.43 -0.46
N TYR A 75 9.16 -6.48 -0.55
CA TYR A 75 9.47 -7.72 -1.26
C TYR A 75 8.26 -8.18 -2.06
N HIS A 76 8.51 -8.79 -3.21
CA HIS A 76 7.45 -9.45 -3.97
C HIS A 76 6.84 -10.58 -3.14
N ARG A 77 5.52 -10.76 -3.28
CA ARG A 77 4.77 -11.78 -2.54
C ARG A 77 4.10 -12.75 -3.49
N ASP A 78 3.95 -13.98 -3.06
CA ASP A 78 3.32 -15.05 -3.85
C ASP A 78 1.81 -14.81 -4.06
N THR A 79 1.20 -13.92 -3.27
CA THR A 79 -0.23 -13.61 -3.35
C THR A 79 -0.50 -12.10 -3.35
N PRO A 80 -1.53 -11.64 -4.07
CA PRO A 80 -1.90 -10.22 -4.09
C PRO A 80 -2.35 -9.75 -2.70
N LYS A 81 -3.01 -10.62 -1.92
CA LYS A 81 -3.45 -10.32 -0.56
C LYS A 81 -2.26 -10.08 0.37
N GLY A 82 -1.23 -10.93 0.31
CA GLY A 82 -0.01 -10.76 1.08
C GLY A 82 0.74 -9.48 0.70
N ALA A 83 0.80 -9.17 -0.59
CA ALA A 83 1.39 -7.93 -1.09
C ALA A 83 0.64 -6.69 -0.59
N ILE A 84 -0.70 -6.69 -0.63
CA ILE A 84 -1.51 -5.59 -0.06
C ILE A 84 -1.20 -5.41 1.43
N GLN A 85 -1.15 -6.49 2.21
CA GLN A 85 -0.88 -6.41 3.65
C GLN A 85 0.51 -5.85 3.94
N ASP A 86 1.53 -6.29 3.21
CA ASP A 86 2.91 -5.82 3.35
C ASP A 86 3.02 -4.32 3.01
N ALA A 87 2.47 -3.89 1.87
CA ALA A 87 2.48 -2.49 1.47
C ALA A 87 1.66 -1.60 2.43
N THR A 88 0.56 -2.13 2.97
CA THR A 88 -0.27 -1.41 3.95
C THR A 88 0.42 -1.28 5.30
N HIS A 89 1.11 -2.32 5.75
CA HIS A 89 1.94 -2.27 6.95
C HIS A 89 3.05 -1.23 6.79
N GLU A 90 3.70 -1.21 5.62
CA GLU A 90 4.73 -0.23 5.32
C GLU A 90 4.18 1.20 5.34
N ALA A 91 3.04 1.41 4.69
CA ALA A 91 2.35 2.69 4.70
C ALA A 91 2.02 3.14 6.13
N PHE A 92 1.51 2.23 6.96
CA PHE A 92 1.20 2.54 8.36
C PHE A 92 2.44 2.95 9.15
N VAL A 93 3.52 2.17 9.09
CA VAL A 93 4.75 2.44 9.85
C VAL A 93 5.39 3.75 9.42
N GLN A 94 5.50 3.97 8.10
CA GLN A 94 6.12 5.19 7.58
C GLN A 94 5.25 6.42 7.86
N LEU A 95 3.94 6.35 7.66
CA LEU A 95 3.04 7.47 7.92
C LEU A 95 2.97 7.80 9.42
N HIS A 96 2.90 6.79 10.29
CA HIS A 96 2.94 6.97 11.73
C HIS A 96 4.26 7.58 12.20
N THR A 97 5.38 7.20 11.58
CA THR A 97 6.70 7.77 11.89
C THR A 97 6.82 9.22 11.41
N HIS A 98 6.32 9.51 10.20
CA HIS A 98 6.35 10.84 9.60
C HIS A 98 5.54 11.85 10.42
N HIS A 99 4.33 11.47 10.84
CA HIS A 99 3.42 12.34 11.60
C HIS A 99 3.45 12.09 13.11
N ARG A 100 4.51 11.45 13.62
CA ARG A 100 4.60 11.06 15.05
C ARG A 100 4.41 12.25 15.99
N GLU A 101 4.86 13.44 15.59
CA GLU A 101 4.72 14.66 16.40
C GLU A 101 3.31 15.24 16.37
N GLU A 102 2.59 15.11 15.26
CA GLU A 102 1.20 15.55 15.12
C GLU A 102 0.27 14.63 15.91
N LEU A 103 0.49 13.32 15.81
CA LEU A 103 -0.26 12.30 16.55
C LEU A 103 -0.06 12.39 18.07
N ARG A 104 1.06 12.96 18.54
CA ARG A 104 1.30 13.21 19.96
C ARG A 104 0.50 14.39 20.52
N LYS A 105 -0.01 15.27 19.65
CA LYS A 105 -0.77 16.47 20.02
C LYS A 105 -2.28 16.28 19.88
N THR A 106 -2.70 15.13 19.32
CA THR A 106 -4.11 14.73 19.17
C THR A 106 -4.58 13.98 20.41
#